data_AF-A0A934HHL0-F1
#
_entry.id   AF-A0A934HHL0-F1
#
_cell.length_a   1.000
_cell.length_b   1.000
_cell.length_c   1.000
_cell.angle_alpha   90.00
_cell.angle_beta   90.00
_cell.angle_gamma   90.00
#
_symmetry.space_group_name_H-M   'P 1'
#
loop_
_entity.id
_entity.type
_entity.pdbx_description
1 polymer ?
#
loop_
_entity_poly.entity_id
_entity_poly.type
_entity_poly.pdbx_seq_one_letter_code
_entity_poly.pdbx_strand_id
1 'polypeptide(L)' 'QLQGVPRTVGVAGGARKRSAIQGALRGRWINVLITDRFTAETLIHTSNRS' A
#
# COMPACT_ATOMS: atom_id res chain seq x y z
N GLN A 1 14.02 -10.04 -10.62
CA GLN A 1 13.39 -11.23 -10.01
C GLN A 1 13.13 -10.94 -8.53
N LEU A 2 11.87 -10.64 -8.15
CA LEU A 2 11.41 -10.45 -6.76
C LEU A 2 10.11 -11.25 -6.48
N GLN A 3 9.81 -12.25 -7.31
CA GLN A 3 8.56 -13.02 -7.25
C GLN A 3 8.60 -14.19 -6.24
N GLY A 4 9.69 -14.34 -5.48
CA GLY A 4 9.91 -15.50 -4.61
C GLY A 4 9.98 -15.21 -3.11
N VAL A 5 9.76 -13.96 -2.67
CA VAL A 5 9.79 -13.63 -1.24
C VAL A 5 8.37 -13.75 -0.67
N PRO A 6 8.09 -14.66 0.27
CA PRO A 6 6.75 -14.84 0.83
C PRO A 6 6.23 -13.62 1.59
N ARG A 7 7.11 -12.66 1.94
CA ARG A 7 6.76 -11.39 2.59
C ARG A 7 7.54 -10.23 1.96
N THR A 8 6.84 -9.38 1.21
CA THR A 8 7.38 -8.13 0.67
C THR A 8 6.79 -6.96 1.45
N VAL A 9 7.64 -6.30 2.23
CA VAL A 9 7.27 -5.17 3.09
C VAL A 9 7.54 -3.86 2.36
N GLY A 10 6.52 -3.02 2.20
CA GLY A 10 6.64 -1.65 1.73
C GLY A 10 6.64 -0.66 2.89
N VAL A 11 7.46 0.38 2.82
CA VAL A 11 7.40 1.53 3.74
C VAL A 11 7.07 2.79 2.94
N ALA A 12 5.90 3.36 3.17
CA ALA A 12 5.46 4.54 2.44
C ALA A 12 4.41 5.31 3.25
N GLY A 13 4.40 6.64 3.09
CA GLY A 13 3.45 7.55 3.73
C GLY A 13 3.32 8.85 2.96
N GLY A 14 2.33 9.65 3.34
CA GLY A 14 2.03 10.96 2.77
C GLY A 14 1.13 10.97 1.53
N ALA A 15 0.42 12.08 1.36
CA ALA A 15 -0.61 12.28 0.33
C ALA A 15 -0.10 12.12 -1.11
N ARG A 16 1.18 12.41 -1.38
CA ARG A 16 1.79 12.32 -2.72
C ARG A 16 1.97 10.87 -3.21
N LYS A 17 2.05 9.89 -2.30
CA LYS A 17 2.36 8.49 -2.64
C LYS A 17 1.13 7.56 -2.70
N ARG A 18 -0.08 8.10 -2.50
CA ARG A 18 -1.33 7.32 -2.41
C ARG A 18 -1.60 6.41 -3.61
N SER A 19 -1.49 6.94 -4.83
CA SER A 19 -1.75 6.17 -6.06
C SER A 19 -0.74 5.03 -6.25
N ALA A 20 0.54 5.28 -5.94
CA ALA A 20 1.59 4.27 -6.02
C ALA A 20 1.38 3.15 -4.97
N ILE A 21 1.02 3.51 -3.74
CA ILE A 21 0.70 2.55 -2.67
C ILE A 21 -0.50 1.68 -3.07
N GLN A 22 -1.57 2.28 -3.58
CA GLN A 22 -2.75 1.54 -4.04
C GLN A 22 -2.41 0.59 -5.19
N GLY A 23 -1.60 1.01 -6.16
CA GLY A 23 -1.14 0.17 -7.26
C GLY A 23 -0.31 -1.03 -6.76
N ALA A 24 0.62 -0.80 -5.83
CA ALA A 24 1.45 -1.85 -5.25
C ALA A 24 0.63 -2.87 -4.44
N LEU A 25 -0.38 -2.41 -3.68
CA LEU A 25 -1.29 -3.28 -2.92
C LEU A 25 -2.20 -4.08 -3.87
N ARG A 26 -2.86 -3.43 -4.83
CA ARG A 26 -3.76 -4.09 -5.80
C ARG A 26 -3.02 -5.07 -6.69
N GLY A 27 -1.81 -4.72 -7.11
CA GLY A 27 -0.93 -5.60 -7.90
C GLY A 27 -0.32 -6.75 -7.10
N ARG A 28 -0.49 -6.78 -5.76
CA ARG A 28 0.16 -7.72 -4.83
C ARG A 28 1.69 -7.67 -4.88
N TRP A 29 2.26 -6.50 -5.17
CA TRP A 29 3.71 -6.29 -5.19
C TRP A 29 4.27 -6.15 -3.78
N ILE A 30 3.43 -5.70 -2.84
CA ILE A 30 3.67 -5.74 -1.40
C ILE A 30 2.53 -6.47 -0.72
N ASN A 31 2.82 -7.20 0.35
CA ASN A 31 1.81 -7.87 1.17
C ASN A 31 1.80 -7.37 2.62
N VAL A 32 2.78 -6.55 3.01
CA VAL A 32 2.79 -5.78 4.26
C VAL A 32 3.12 -4.33 3.94
N LEU A 33 2.39 -3.38 4.53
CA LEU A 33 2.64 -1.94 4.38
C LEU A 33 2.84 -1.30 5.77
N ILE A 34 3.97 -0.63 5.95
CA ILE A 34 4.22 0.28 7.07
C ILE A 34 3.97 1.71 6.56
N THR A 35 3.04 2.41 7.21
CA THR A 35 2.58 3.74 6.79
C THR A 35 2.21 4.62 7.98
N ASP A 36 2.11 5.93 7.76
CA ASP A 36 1.52 6.86 8.72
C ASP A 36 -0.02 6.73 8.81
N ARG A 37 -0.57 7.27 9.91
CA ARG A 37 -2.00 7.26 10.24
C ARG A 37 -2.87 7.90 9.15
N PHE A 38 -2.48 9.07 8.64
CA PHE A 38 -3.28 9.80 7.64
C PHE A 38 -3.44 9.01 6.34
N THR A 39 -2.36 8.35 5.92
CA THR A 39 -2.33 7.50 4.73
C THR A 39 -3.15 6.24 4.96
N ALA A 40 -3.08 5.63 6.15
CA ALA A 40 -3.90 4.47 6.51
C ALA A 40 -5.41 4.81 6.46
N GLU A 41 -5.83 5.90 7.09
CA GLU A 41 -7.23 6.37 7.09
C GLU A 41 -7.73 6.61 5.65
N THR A 42 -6.92 7.26 4.82
CA THR A 42 -7.26 7.51 3.41
C THR A 42 -7.43 6.22 2.61
N LEU A 43 -6.56 5.23 2.82
CA LEU A 43 -6.65 3.94 2.14
C LEU A 43 -7.93 3.19 2.51
N ILE A 44 -8.32 3.20 3.80
CA ILE A 44 -9.57 2.58 4.29
C ILE A 44 -10.81 3.25 3.69
N HIS A 45 -10.84 4.59 3.67
CA HIS A 45 -11.98 5.32 3.09
C HIS A 45 -12.11 5.12 1.59
N THR A 46 -10.99 4.89 0.89
CA THR A 46 -11.01 4.60 -0.55
C THR A 46 -11.49 3.18 -0.85
N SER A 47 -11.13 2.19 -0.01
CA SER A 47 -11.56 0.80 -0.23
C SER A 47 -13.07 0.60 -0.04
N ASN A 48 -13.73 1.36 0.84
CA ASN A 48 -15.18 1.27 1.07
C ASN A 48 -16.05 1.90 -0.04
N ARG A 49 -15.46 2.47 -1.09
CA ARG A 49 -16.18 3.08 -2.22
C ARG A 49 -16.17 2.23 -3.49
N SER A 50 -15.62 1.01 -3.44
CA SER A 50 -15.54 0.07 -4.57
C SER A 50 -16.46 -1.11 -4.38
#